data_AF-A0A915E509-F1
#
_entry.id   AF-A0A915E509-F1
#
_cell.length_a   1.000
_cell.length_b   1.000
_cell.length_c   1.000
_cell.angle_alpha   90.00
_cell.angle_beta   90.00
_cell.angle_gamma   90.00
#
_symmetry.space_group_name_H-M   'P 1'
#
loop_
_entity.id
_entity.type
_entity.pdbx_description
1 polymer ?
#
loop_
_entity_poly.entity_id
_entity_poly.type
_entity_poly.pdbx_seq_one_letter_code
_entity_poly.pdbx_strand_id
1 'polypeptide(L)'
;MFQLGFSGFIASNSSKLPRKLRGNYRKMLPRTVEVEEEEHDEVPLLPISDPEDGLRNTRTHSYFSPKTSVVGVIGLLCIFTFLTTTTLFGVLYYKLIMNKPSKLPKWPSPSHSLLGEYSTAAVAADNDLCSEIGRDILLQGGNAVDAAIATLFCIGVMDTQSAGLGGGHFMTIYNATTKKCHVVDAREAAPLAATENMYKDKWTPLNMGGRP
;
A
#
# COMPACT_ATOMS: atom_id res chain seq x y z
N MET A 1 4.56 13.00 27.00
CA MET A 1 5.65 12.05 26.73
C MET A 1 4.99 10.70 26.51
N PHE A 2 5.05 10.18 25.29
CA PHE A 2 4.43 8.90 24.91
C PHE A 2 5.55 7.95 24.51
N GLN A 3 5.49 6.72 24.99
CA GLN A 3 6.47 5.67 24.69
C GLN A 3 5.67 4.47 24.18
N LEU A 4 6.01 3.94 23.01
CA LEU A 4 5.47 2.68 22.50
C LEU A 4 6.61 1.80 22.04
N GLY A 5 6.68 0.60 22.61
CA GLY A 5 7.65 -0.43 22.27
C GLY A 5 7.19 -1.19 21.03
N PHE A 6 7.92 -1.00 19.94
CA PHE A 6 8.68 -2.05 19.22
C PHE A 6 9.42 -1.43 18.02
N SER A 7 9.01 -0.22 17.60
CA SER A 7 9.80 0.76 16.85
C SER A 7 9.48 2.14 17.43
N GLY A 8 10.49 2.84 17.93
CA GLY A 8 10.34 3.92 18.90
C GLY A 8 9.82 5.21 18.28
N PHE A 9 8.50 5.38 18.20
CA PHE A 9 7.92 6.64 17.74
C PHE A 9 7.34 7.51 18.86
N ILE A 10 7.71 8.79 18.90
CA ILE A 10 7.17 9.79 19.83
C ILE A 10 6.79 11.06 19.06
N ALA A 11 5.50 11.42 19.04
CA ALA A 11 5.03 12.76 18.67
C ALA A 11 4.45 13.48 19.88
N SER A 12 4.85 14.74 20.09
CA SER A 12 4.32 15.58 21.16
C SER A 12 4.14 17.02 20.70
N ASN A 13 3.05 17.66 21.12
CA ASN A 13 2.75 19.06 20.81
C ASN A 13 2.55 19.87 22.10
N SER A 14 3.10 21.08 22.16
CA SER A 14 3.03 21.99 23.30
C SER A 14 1.65 22.63 23.40
N SER A 15 1.13 22.79 24.63
CA SER A 15 -0.24 23.22 24.95
C SER A 15 -0.58 24.67 24.58
N LYS A 16 0.34 25.42 23.96
CA LYS A 16 0.22 26.85 23.65
C LYS A 16 -0.14 27.19 22.20
N LEU A 17 -0.55 26.24 21.35
CA LEU A 17 -0.94 26.60 19.98
C LEU A 17 -2.39 27.12 19.86
N PRO A 18 -2.60 28.30 19.25
CA PRO A 18 -3.94 28.75 18.88
C PRO A 18 -4.50 27.89 17.74
N ARG A 19 -5.65 27.25 17.98
CA ARG A 19 -6.40 26.53 16.94
C ARG A 19 -7.03 27.52 15.96
N LYS A 20 -6.39 27.77 14.82
CA LYS A 20 -7.04 28.46 13.71
C LYS A 20 -6.52 27.95 12.37
N LEU A 21 -7.29 27.03 11.79
CA LEU A 21 -7.75 26.98 10.40
C LEU A 21 -8.36 25.59 10.16
N ARG A 22 -9.68 25.51 10.35
CA ARG A 22 -10.48 24.29 10.18
C ARG A 22 -10.86 24.21 8.69
N GLY A 23 -10.06 23.47 7.91
CA GLY A 23 -10.35 23.12 6.53
C GLY A 23 -11.28 21.90 6.46
N ASN A 24 -12.30 21.99 5.60
CA ASN A 24 -13.44 21.08 5.55
C ASN A 24 -13.15 19.94 4.56
N TYR A 25 -12.83 18.73 5.05
CA TYR A 25 -12.72 17.54 4.20
C TYR A 25 -13.82 16.54 4.55
N ARG A 26 -14.79 16.45 3.64
CA ARG A 26 -15.95 15.56 3.70
C ARG A 26 -15.61 14.25 2.98
N LYS A 27 -15.78 13.14 3.70
CA LYS A 27 -16.01 11.74 3.31
C LYS A 27 -15.80 11.36 1.82
N MET A 28 -14.94 10.36 1.59
CA MET A 28 -15.16 9.34 0.55
C MET A 28 -14.91 7.96 1.14
N LEU A 29 -15.96 7.13 1.13
CA LEU A 29 -15.98 5.72 1.52
C LEU A 29 -15.41 4.85 0.40
N PRO A 30 -14.81 3.68 0.69
CA PRO A 30 -14.45 2.71 -0.34
C PRO A 30 -15.71 1.97 -0.84
N ARG A 31 -15.79 1.74 -2.16
CA ARG A 31 -16.73 0.79 -2.78
C ARG A 31 -16.16 -0.62 -2.70
N THR A 32 -17.05 -1.57 -2.41
CA THR A 32 -16.85 -3.02 -2.45
C THR A 32 -16.56 -3.50 -3.88
N VAL A 33 -15.68 -4.50 -3.99
CA VAL A 33 -15.41 -5.28 -5.20
C VAL A 33 -16.05 -6.65 -4.97
N GLU A 34 -16.97 -7.04 -5.86
CA GLU A 34 -17.54 -8.38 -5.91
C GLU A 34 -16.58 -9.31 -6.68
N VAL A 35 -16.37 -10.51 -6.16
CA VAL A 35 -15.64 -11.62 -6.77
C VAL A 35 -16.69 -12.67 -7.10
N GLU A 36 -16.84 -13.02 -8.37
CA GLU A 36 -17.61 -14.20 -8.78
C GLU A 36 -16.65 -15.35 -9.14
N GLU A 37 -17.00 -16.52 -8.62
CA GLU A 37 -16.28 -17.80 -8.69
C GLU A 37 -16.37 -18.47 -10.06
N GLU A 38 -15.37 -19.29 -10.36
CA GLU A 38 -15.23 -20.14 -11.54
C GLU A 38 -15.91 -21.49 -11.30
N GLU A 39 -16.83 -21.91 -12.18
CA GLU A 39 -17.44 -23.25 -12.18
C GLU A 39 -16.86 -24.08 -13.34
N HIS A 40 -16.17 -25.16 -12.97
CA HIS A 40 -15.63 -26.19 -13.84
C HIS A 40 -16.67 -27.30 -14.00
N ASP A 41 -17.01 -27.70 -15.24
CA ASP A 41 -17.66 -28.98 -15.48
C ASP A 41 -17.20 -29.71 -16.77
N GLU A 42 -16.89 -30.99 -16.53
CA GLU A 42 -16.85 -32.23 -17.33
C GLU A 42 -16.28 -32.33 -18.77
N VAL A 43 -15.39 -33.32 -18.90
CA VAL A 43 -14.83 -33.91 -20.13
C VAL A 43 -15.59 -35.18 -20.51
N PRO A 44 -15.95 -35.39 -21.80
CA PRO A 44 -16.13 -36.75 -22.33
C PRO A 44 -15.06 -37.13 -23.36
N LEU A 45 -14.59 -38.38 -23.28
CA LEU A 45 -13.54 -39.01 -24.09
C LEU A 45 -14.07 -39.69 -25.38
N LEU A 46 -13.42 -39.39 -26.52
CA LEU A 46 -13.03 -40.24 -27.69
C LEU A 46 -14.14 -40.92 -28.55
N PRO A 47 -13.91 -41.14 -29.87
CA PRO A 47 -12.99 -42.18 -30.35
C PRO A 47 -12.02 -41.76 -31.46
N ILE A 48 -10.92 -42.52 -31.51
CA ILE A 48 -9.85 -42.52 -32.50
C ILE A 48 -10.27 -43.44 -33.66
N SER A 49 -10.08 -43.00 -34.91
CA SER A 49 -10.08 -43.85 -36.10
C SER A 49 -9.08 -43.31 -37.14
N ASP A 50 -7.96 -44.00 -37.30
CA ASP A 50 -7.14 -44.04 -38.53
C ASP A 50 -7.40 -45.42 -39.21
N PRO A 51 -7.04 -45.74 -40.47
CA PRO A 51 -6.25 -44.99 -41.48
C PRO A 51 -6.78 -45.08 -42.96
N GLU A 52 -6.08 -44.37 -43.86
CA GLU A 52 -5.97 -44.50 -45.34
C GLU A 52 -7.21 -44.32 -46.25
N ASP A 53 -7.15 -43.29 -47.13
CA ASP A 53 -7.22 -43.54 -48.58
C ASP A 53 -6.75 -42.33 -49.44
N GLY A 54 -6.24 -42.63 -50.61
CA GLY A 54 -5.35 -41.78 -51.39
C GLY A 54 -5.92 -40.56 -52.12
N LEU A 55 -4.97 -39.69 -52.49
CA LEU A 55 -4.93 -38.88 -53.70
C LEU A 55 -6.16 -38.01 -54.05
N ARG A 56 -6.16 -36.73 -53.64
CA ARG A 56 -6.69 -35.65 -54.49
C ARG A 56 -6.15 -34.28 -54.11
N ASN A 57 -5.37 -33.75 -55.03
CA ASN A 57 -4.94 -32.36 -55.13
C ASN A 57 -6.16 -31.41 -55.13
N THR A 58 -6.32 -30.60 -54.08
CA THR A 58 -7.16 -29.39 -54.14
C THR A 58 -6.42 -28.21 -53.51
N ARG A 59 -6.02 -27.28 -54.39
CA ARG A 59 -5.58 -25.91 -54.13
C ARG A 59 -5.94 -25.37 -52.74
N THR A 60 -4.93 -24.95 -51.99
CA THR A 60 -5.07 -23.97 -50.91
C THR A 60 -5.51 -22.62 -51.50
N HIS A 61 -6.81 -22.46 -51.73
CA HIS A 61 -7.40 -21.15 -51.89
C HIS A 61 -7.54 -20.53 -50.49
N SER A 62 -6.56 -19.72 -50.11
CA SER A 62 -6.69 -18.76 -49.02
C SER A 62 -7.92 -17.90 -49.28
N TYR A 63 -9.02 -18.20 -48.60
CA TYR A 63 -10.24 -17.39 -48.68
C TYR A 63 -10.10 -16.21 -47.71
N PHE A 64 -9.33 -15.21 -48.14
CA PHE A 64 -9.29 -13.89 -47.50
C PHE A 64 -10.61 -13.19 -47.82
N SER A 65 -11.61 -13.39 -46.95
CA SER A 65 -12.85 -12.64 -47.01
C SER A 65 -12.53 -11.17 -46.68
N PRO A 66 -12.96 -10.19 -47.49
CA PRO A 66 -12.71 -8.77 -47.22
C PRO A 66 -13.26 -8.30 -45.86
N LYS A 67 -14.17 -9.07 -45.24
CA LYS A 67 -14.75 -8.77 -43.92
C LYS A 67 -13.79 -9.05 -42.75
N THR A 68 -12.91 -10.06 -42.85
CA THR A 68 -11.99 -10.42 -41.75
C THR A 68 -10.80 -9.46 -41.64
N SER A 69 -10.42 -8.83 -42.76
CA SER A 69 -9.32 -7.86 -42.82
C SER A 69 -9.70 -6.53 -42.18
N VAL A 70 -10.96 -6.11 -42.33
CA VAL A 70 -11.48 -4.86 -41.75
C VAL A 70 -11.54 -4.95 -40.22
N VAL A 71 -11.94 -6.09 -39.67
CA VAL A 71 -11.98 -6.31 -38.21
C VAL A 71 -10.57 -6.27 -37.60
N GLY A 72 -9.57 -6.86 -38.27
CA GLY A 72 -8.17 -6.81 -37.82
C GLY A 72 -7.60 -5.39 -37.82
N VAL A 73 -7.89 -4.60 -38.85
CA VAL A 73 -7.43 -3.19 -38.93
C VAL A 73 -8.10 -2.34 -37.85
N ILE A 74 -9.41 -2.51 -37.61
CA ILE A 74 -10.12 -1.79 -36.55
C ILE A 74 -9.56 -2.17 -35.17
N GLY A 75 -9.29 -3.46 -34.92
CA GLY A 75 -8.70 -3.93 -33.66
C GLY A 75 -7.32 -3.32 -33.39
N LEU A 76 -6.45 -3.25 -34.40
CA LEU A 76 -5.15 -2.60 -34.26
C LEU A 76 -5.29 -1.11 -33.97
N LEU A 77 -6.20 -0.40 -34.66
CA LEU A 77 -6.45 1.03 -34.39
C LEU A 77 -6.94 1.26 -32.95
N CYS A 78 -7.82 0.40 -32.43
CA CYS A 78 -8.24 0.46 -31.03
C CYS A 78 -7.06 0.25 -30.06
N ILE A 79 -6.19 -0.72 -30.32
CA ILE A 79 -5.01 -0.95 -29.46
C ILE A 79 -4.08 0.26 -29.49
N PHE A 80 -3.84 0.85 -30.66
CA PHE A 80 -3.02 2.06 -30.77
C PHE A 80 -3.66 3.26 -30.05
N THR A 81 -4.98 3.44 -30.12
CA THR A 81 -5.65 4.52 -29.36
C THR A 81 -5.59 4.28 -27.86
N PHE A 82 -5.73 3.04 -27.38
CA PHE A 82 -5.54 2.71 -25.97
C PHE A 82 -4.09 2.94 -25.50
N LEU A 83 -3.09 2.53 -26.28
CA LEU A 83 -1.67 2.75 -25.94
C LEU A 83 -1.30 4.24 -25.93
N THR A 84 -1.77 5.00 -26.91
CA THR A 84 -1.50 6.45 -26.99
C THR A 84 -2.22 7.24 -25.91
N THR A 85 -3.46 6.90 -25.58
CA THR A 85 -4.19 7.53 -24.47
C THR A 85 -3.56 7.20 -23.12
N THR A 86 -3.14 5.95 -22.90
CA THR A 86 -2.47 5.52 -21.67
C THR A 86 -1.11 6.19 -21.50
N THR A 87 -0.30 6.27 -22.56
CA THR A 87 1.00 6.97 -22.52
C THR A 87 0.85 8.47 -22.32
N LEU A 88 -0.11 9.12 -23.01
CA LEU A 88 -0.39 10.54 -22.83
C LEU A 88 -0.88 10.83 -21.40
N PHE A 89 -1.79 10.01 -20.89
CA PHE A 89 -2.28 10.14 -19.52
C PHE A 89 -1.16 9.93 -18.51
N GLY A 90 -0.29 8.92 -18.71
CA GLY A 90 0.88 8.67 -17.86
C GLY A 90 1.87 9.84 -17.85
N VAL A 91 2.19 10.42 -19.01
CA VAL A 91 3.09 11.58 -19.13
C VAL A 91 2.46 12.82 -18.48
N LEU A 92 1.16 13.06 -18.71
CA LEU A 92 0.43 14.17 -18.10
C LEU A 92 0.37 14.00 -16.57
N TYR A 93 0.06 12.79 -16.10
CA TYR A 93 0.02 12.43 -14.68
C TYR A 93 1.40 12.61 -14.02
N TYR A 94 2.47 12.15 -14.67
CA TYR A 94 3.85 12.35 -14.23
C TYR A 94 4.20 13.85 -14.14
N LYS A 95 3.82 14.64 -15.15
CA LYS A 95 4.07 16.09 -15.17
C LYS A 95 3.24 16.86 -14.14
N LEU A 96 2.07 16.35 -13.75
CA LEU A 96 1.22 16.98 -12.74
C LEU A 96 1.68 16.69 -11.30
N ILE A 97 2.23 15.50 -11.04
CA ILE A 97 2.60 15.06 -9.69
C ILE A 97 4.08 15.29 -9.40
N MET A 98 4.97 14.94 -10.32
CA MET A 98 6.42 14.95 -10.08
C MET A 98 7.05 16.32 -10.35
N ASN A 99 6.36 17.21 -11.06
CA ASN A 99 6.88 18.53 -11.43
C ASN A 99 6.59 19.61 -10.38
N LYS A 100 5.99 19.24 -9.24
CA LYS A 100 6.05 20.06 -8.04
C LYS A 100 7.39 19.75 -7.39
N PRO A 101 8.41 20.62 -7.49
CA PRO A 101 9.56 20.46 -6.61
C PRO A 101 8.98 20.41 -5.20
N SER A 102 9.18 19.30 -4.50
CA SER A 102 8.92 19.24 -3.08
C SER A 102 9.75 20.37 -2.48
N LYS A 103 9.11 21.50 -2.20
CA LYS A 103 9.67 22.55 -1.37
C LYS A 103 9.71 21.96 0.03
N LEU A 104 10.57 20.97 0.23
CA LEU A 104 10.97 20.55 1.54
C LEU A 104 11.50 21.83 2.18
N PRO A 105 10.93 22.25 3.32
CA PRO A 105 11.43 23.43 4.00
C PRO A 105 12.93 23.23 4.22
N LYS A 106 13.71 24.26 3.90
CA LYS A 106 15.16 24.22 4.15
C LYS A 106 15.36 23.92 5.62
N TRP A 107 16.06 22.83 5.91
CA TRP A 107 16.27 22.31 7.25
C TRP A 107 16.66 23.44 8.21
N PRO A 108 15.90 23.69 9.29
CA PRO A 108 16.50 24.38 10.42
C PRO A 108 17.63 23.50 10.92
N SER A 109 18.78 24.10 11.24
CA SER A 109 19.84 23.36 11.92
C SER A 109 19.23 22.68 13.15
N PRO A 110 19.57 21.41 13.43
CA PRO A 110 19.10 20.73 14.65
C PRO A 110 19.35 21.65 15.83
N SER A 111 18.36 21.79 16.72
CA SER A 111 18.53 22.60 17.92
C SER A 111 19.77 22.10 18.65
N HIS A 112 20.70 22.99 18.99
CA HIS A 112 21.94 22.69 19.72
C HIS A 112 21.70 22.18 21.16
N SER A 113 20.45 21.85 21.52
CA SER A 113 20.11 21.26 22.80
C SER A 113 20.68 19.86 22.89
N LEU A 114 21.73 19.69 23.69
CA LEU A 114 22.24 18.39 24.14
C LEU A 114 21.14 17.50 24.75
N LEU A 115 20.05 18.10 25.24
CA LEU A 115 18.91 17.43 25.88
C LEU A 115 17.69 17.24 24.97
N GLY A 116 17.73 17.70 23.70
CA GLY A 116 16.55 17.69 22.82
C GLY A 116 15.35 18.50 23.33
N GLU A 117 15.54 19.71 23.87
CA GLU A 117 14.42 20.61 24.20
C GLU A 117 13.81 21.22 22.93
N TYR A 118 12.56 20.86 22.66
CA TYR A 118 11.76 21.42 21.58
C TYR A 118 10.72 22.40 22.16
N SER A 119 10.66 23.63 21.63
CA SER A 119 9.78 24.68 22.15
C SER A 119 8.30 24.49 21.79
N THR A 120 8.01 23.82 20.67
CA THR A 120 6.66 23.65 20.11
C THR A 120 6.26 22.20 19.98
N ALA A 121 7.01 21.39 19.26
CA ALA A 121 6.67 19.99 19.04
C ALA A 121 7.91 19.16 18.70
N ALA A 122 7.82 17.85 18.91
CA ALA A 122 8.90 16.91 18.66
C ALA A 122 8.35 15.66 17.97
N VAL A 123 9.17 15.08 17.10
CA VAL A 123 8.93 13.83 16.38
C VAL A 123 10.22 13.03 16.44
N ALA A 124 10.16 11.80 16.94
CA ALA A 124 11.28 10.86 16.95
C ALA A 124 10.80 9.54 16.35
N ALA A 125 11.59 8.95 15.45
CA ALA A 125 11.35 7.67 14.79
C ALA A 125 12.68 6.93 14.55
N ASP A 126 12.61 5.63 14.29
CA ASP A 126 13.79 4.79 14.00
C ASP A 126 14.49 5.17 12.69
N ASN A 127 13.77 5.85 11.78
CA ASN A 127 14.26 6.34 10.50
C ASN A 127 14.23 7.88 10.47
N ASP A 128 15.32 8.47 9.96
CA ASP A 128 15.47 9.93 9.84
C ASP A 128 14.38 10.52 8.95
N LEU A 129 14.22 10.02 7.72
CA LEU A 129 13.20 10.43 6.75
C LEU A 129 11.79 10.40 7.36
N CYS A 130 11.47 9.36 8.12
CA CYS A 130 10.15 9.21 8.74
C CYS A 130 9.91 10.19 9.90
N SER A 131 10.97 10.60 10.61
CA SER A 131 10.91 11.70 11.56
C SER A 131 10.66 13.03 10.84
N GLU A 132 11.28 13.25 9.67
CA GLU A 132 11.06 14.46 8.84
C GLU A 132 9.62 14.56 8.37
N ILE A 133 9.04 13.45 7.87
CA ILE A 133 7.65 13.39 7.41
C ILE A 133 6.69 13.73 8.54
N GLY A 134 6.88 13.14 9.73
CA GLY A 134 6.03 13.45 10.89
C GLY A 134 6.14 14.92 11.30
N ARG A 135 7.35 15.48 11.29
CA ARG A 135 7.58 16.91 11.55
C ARG A 135 6.86 17.78 10.52
N ASP A 136 6.94 17.43 9.24
CA ASP A 136 6.33 18.21 8.17
C ASP A 136 4.80 18.22 8.27
N ILE A 137 4.19 17.15 8.77
CA ILE A 137 2.75 17.12 9.10
C ILE A 137 2.42 18.08 10.24
N LEU A 138 3.26 18.16 11.28
CA LEU A 138 3.07 19.16 12.34
C LEU A 138 3.21 20.59 11.82
N LEU A 139 4.19 20.84 10.94
CA LEU A 139 4.39 22.15 10.31
C LEU A 139 3.21 22.56 9.41
N GLN A 140 2.52 21.60 8.82
CA GLN A 140 1.28 21.81 8.04
C GLN A 140 0.05 22.06 8.92
N GLY A 141 0.20 22.11 10.24
CA GLY A 141 -0.90 22.36 11.19
C GLY A 141 -1.60 21.08 11.65
N GLY A 142 -1.03 19.91 11.35
CA GLY A 142 -1.48 18.62 11.90
C GLY A 142 -1.28 18.54 13.41
N ASN A 143 -2.04 17.66 14.05
CA ASN A 143 -1.89 17.36 15.47
C ASN A 143 -0.86 16.22 15.69
N ALA A 144 -0.56 15.91 16.95
CA ALA A 144 0.41 14.85 17.29
C ALA A 144 0.01 13.45 16.79
N VAL A 145 -1.29 13.16 16.71
CA VAL A 145 -1.84 11.91 16.17
C VAL A 145 -1.68 11.88 14.64
N ASP A 146 -1.94 12.98 13.94
CA ASP A 146 -1.76 13.06 12.47
C ASP A 146 -0.29 12.80 12.09
N ALA A 147 0.63 13.42 12.83
CA ALA A 147 2.07 13.22 12.68
C ALA A 147 2.46 11.76 12.97
N ALA A 148 1.89 11.16 14.02
CA ALA A 148 2.13 9.75 14.36
C ALA A 148 1.67 8.79 13.25
N ILE A 149 0.49 9.02 12.69
CA ILE A 149 -0.06 8.19 11.61
C ILE A 149 0.84 8.29 10.37
N ALA A 150 1.24 9.50 9.98
CA ALA A 150 2.11 9.71 8.83
C ALA A 150 3.48 9.04 8.99
N THR A 151 4.09 9.18 10.18
CA THR A 151 5.35 8.50 10.47
C THR A 151 5.18 6.98 10.51
N LEU A 152 4.08 6.46 11.08
CA LEU A 152 3.82 5.01 11.09
C LEU A 152 3.73 4.43 9.68
N PHE A 153 3.04 5.13 8.76
CA PHE A 153 3.00 4.72 7.35
C PHE A 153 4.39 4.75 6.70
N CYS A 154 5.21 5.76 7.01
CA CYS A 154 6.59 5.81 6.51
C CYS A 154 7.42 4.64 7.02
N ILE A 155 7.40 4.36 8.33
CA ILE A 155 8.17 3.24 8.92
C ILE A 155 7.69 1.92 8.30
N GLY A 156 6.38 1.74 8.08
CA GLY A 156 5.86 0.53 7.43
C GLY A 156 6.37 0.29 6.00
N VAL A 157 6.87 1.33 5.33
CA VAL A 157 7.48 1.24 3.99
C VAL A 157 9.01 1.15 4.07
N MET A 158 9.62 1.90 4.98
CA MET A 158 11.08 1.99 5.11
C MET A 158 11.68 0.81 5.89
N ASP A 159 10.99 0.36 6.93
CA ASP A 159 11.43 -0.68 7.88
C ASP A 159 10.42 -1.84 7.93
N THR A 160 10.14 -2.43 6.76
CA THR A 160 9.14 -3.49 6.55
C THR A 160 9.34 -4.75 7.42
N GLN A 161 10.57 -4.98 7.86
CA GLN A 161 10.94 -6.09 8.76
C GLN A 161 10.46 -5.89 10.21
N SER A 162 10.21 -4.63 10.62
CA SER A 162 9.85 -4.27 12.00
C SER A 162 8.38 -3.85 12.12
N ALA A 163 7.90 -3.07 11.15
CA ALA A 163 6.54 -2.55 11.14
C ALA A 163 5.89 -2.72 9.76
N GLY A 164 4.57 -2.83 9.75
CA GLY A 164 3.80 -2.92 8.51
C GLY A 164 2.31 -3.02 8.79
N LEU A 165 1.51 -2.89 7.73
CA LEU A 165 0.04 -2.93 7.81
C LEU A 165 -0.53 -4.30 8.19
N GLY A 166 0.24 -5.37 7.98
CA GLY A 166 -0.17 -6.73 8.27
C GLY A 166 0.05 -7.18 9.72
N GLY A 167 0.68 -6.36 10.55
CA GLY A 167 0.91 -6.63 11.97
C GLY A 167 -0.09 -5.90 12.88
N GLY A 168 0.27 -5.80 14.15
CA GLY A 168 -0.47 -5.04 15.15
C GLY A 168 0.30 -3.84 15.68
N HIS A 169 -0.41 -2.92 16.33
CA HIS A 169 0.22 -1.80 17.03
C HIS A 169 -0.54 -1.44 18.31
N PHE A 170 0.16 -0.73 19.19
CA PHE A 170 -0.45 -0.01 20.30
C PHE A 170 -0.25 1.48 20.08
N MET A 171 -1.22 2.32 20.46
CA MET A 171 -1.05 3.78 20.43
C MET A 171 -1.59 4.44 21.70
N THR A 172 -0.70 5.03 22.49
CA THR A 172 -1.08 5.80 23.68
C THR A 172 -1.21 7.28 23.35
N ILE A 173 -2.37 7.86 23.62
CA ILE A 173 -2.73 9.24 23.31
C ILE A 173 -3.23 9.94 24.56
N TYR A 174 -2.55 10.98 24.98
CA TYR A 174 -2.90 11.84 26.10
C TYR A 174 -3.48 13.12 25.52
N ASN A 175 -4.75 13.33 25.81
CA ASN A 175 -5.47 14.50 25.40
C ASN A 175 -5.34 15.56 26.50
N ALA A 176 -4.51 16.58 26.25
CA ALA A 176 -4.28 17.66 27.20
C ALA A 176 -5.54 18.50 27.52
N THR A 177 -6.56 18.48 26.63
CA THR A 177 -7.82 19.20 26.86
C THR A 177 -8.68 18.47 27.91
N THR A 178 -8.75 17.15 27.81
CA THR A 178 -9.56 16.31 28.72
C THR A 178 -8.74 15.78 29.90
N LYS A 179 -7.41 15.92 29.86
CA LYS A 179 -6.44 15.33 30.79
C LYS A 179 -6.58 13.80 30.92
N LYS A 180 -6.99 13.13 29.85
CA LYS A 180 -7.17 11.68 29.80
C LYS A 180 -6.14 11.03 28.89
N CYS A 181 -5.70 9.84 29.27
CA CYS A 181 -4.96 8.92 28.41
C CYS A 181 -5.95 7.95 27.75
N HIS A 182 -5.79 7.76 26.45
CA HIS A 182 -6.46 6.77 25.64
C HIS A 182 -5.40 5.81 25.09
N VAL A 183 -5.73 4.54 25.01
CA VAL A 183 -4.87 3.54 24.38
C VAL A 183 -5.68 2.91 23.27
N VAL A 184 -5.11 2.89 22.06
CA VAL A 184 -5.60 2.12 20.93
C VAL A 184 -4.83 0.81 20.96
N ASP A 185 -5.56 -0.29 21.15
CA ASP A 185 -5.05 -1.65 21.02
C ASP A 185 -5.50 -2.19 19.67
N ALA A 186 -4.54 -2.35 18.76
CA ALA A 186 -4.73 -2.93 17.45
C ALA A 186 -3.90 -4.21 17.32
N ARG A 187 -3.88 -5.05 18.36
CA ARG A 187 -3.28 -6.38 18.28
C ARG A 187 -4.02 -7.28 17.31
N GLU A 188 -3.24 -8.15 16.70
CA GLU A 188 -3.70 -9.18 15.81
C GLU A 188 -4.61 -10.16 16.58
N ALA A 189 -5.72 -10.53 15.96
CA ALA A 189 -6.62 -11.55 16.48
C ALA A 189 -6.43 -12.85 15.70
N ALA A 190 -6.50 -13.98 16.40
CA ALA A 190 -6.57 -15.27 15.74
C ALA A 190 -7.82 -15.32 14.84
N PRO A 191 -7.73 -15.84 13.60
CA PRO A 191 -8.88 -15.96 12.72
C PRO A 191 -9.91 -16.94 13.32
N LEU A 192 -11.18 -16.81 12.93
CA LEU A 192 -12.26 -17.65 13.46
C LEU A 192 -12.04 -19.16 13.23
N ALA A 193 -11.32 -19.52 12.17
CA ALA A 193 -10.96 -20.90 11.85
C ALA A 193 -9.74 -21.42 12.62
N ALA A 194 -9.08 -20.59 13.44
CA ALA A 194 -7.98 -21.04 14.28
C ALA A 194 -8.48 -22.03 15.33
N THR A 195 -7.72 -23.11 15.51
CA THR A 195 -8.00 -24.14 16.51
C THR A 195 -6.79 -24.33 17.41
N GLU A 196 -7.00 -24.75 18.66
CA GLU A 196 -5.92 -24.96 19.63
C GLU A 196 -4.84 -25.93 19.12
N ASN A 197 -5.24 -26.91 18.32
CA ASN A 197 -4.36 -27.96 17.81
C ASN A 197 -3.75 -27.64 16.43
N MET A 198 -3.92 -26.41 15.91
CA MET A 198 -3.57 -26.10 14.51
C MET A 198 -2.09 -26.31 14.16
N TYR A 199 -1.18 -26.26 15.15
CA TYR A 199 0.27 -26.46 14.96
C TYR A 199 0.80 -27.76 15.59
N LYS A 200 -0.03 -28.59 16.21
CA LYS A 200 0.41 -29.87 16.80
C LYS A 200 0.79 -30.84 15.68
N ASP A 201 1.97 -31.46 15.78
CA ASP A 201 2.50 -32.49 14.87
C ASP A 201 2.58 -32.10 13.38
N LYS A 202 2.46 -30.81 13.06
CA LYS A 202 2.50 -30.26 11.68
C LYS A 202 3.80 -29.52 11.35
N TRP A 203 4.83 -29.68 12.17
CA TRP A 203 6.13 -29.05 11.92
C TRP A 203 7.00 -29.96 11.06
N THR A 204 7.20 -29.61 9.79
CA THR A 204 8.22 -30.24 8.95
C THR A 204 9.58 -29.67 9.35
N PRO A 205 10.53 -30.49 9.82
CA PRO A 205 11.88 -30.00 10.10
C PRO A 205 12.51 -29.47 8.81
N LEU A 206 12.86 -28.18 8.80
CA LEU A 206 13.58 -27.57 7.70
C LEU A 206 15.00 -28.14 7.67
N ASN A 207 15.31 -28.99 6.70
CA ASN A 207 16.65 -29.55 6.46
C ASN A 207 17.66 -28.52 5.90
N MET A 208 17.35 -27.22 5.94
CA MET A 208 18.19 -26.14 5.40
C MET A 208 18.35 -24.97 6.39
N GLY A 209 18.91 -25.24 7.57
CA GLY A 209 19.43 -24.22 8.49
C GLY A 209 20.75 -24.72 9.06
N GLY A 210 21.81 -23.94 8.89
CA GLY A 210 23.20 -24.31 9.21
C GLY A 210 23.42 -24.85 10.64
N ARG A 211 24.49 -25.64 10.79
CA ARG A 211 24.89 -26.31 12.04
C ARG A 211 25.11 -25.31 13.20
N PRO A 212 24.81 -25.73 14.44
CA PRO A 212 24.93 -24.91 15.65
C PRO A 212 26.35 -24.45 15.96
#